data_AF-A0A7C3GJB6-F1
#
_entry.id   AF-A0A7C3GJB6-F1
#
_cell.length_a   1.000
_cell.length_b   1.000
_cell.length_c   1.000
_cell.angle_alpha   90.00
_cell.angle_beta   90.00
_cell.angle_gamma   90.00
#
_symmetry.space_group_name_H-M   'P 1'
#
loop_
_entity.id
_entity.type
_entity.pdbx_description
1 polymer ?
#
loop_
_entity_poly.entity_id
_entity_poly.type
_entity_poly.pdbx_seq_one_letter_code
_entity_poly.pdbx_strand_id
1 'polypeptide(L)'
;MLCPMDPKSKKAFDRPNWGFLPEDIIDSLNQKLWQNSRKVKSLLKGELSFPLQVSLKSPRGNAVLADINHFQRFVSSWKRFSEKECTEHESKYACEVSWEDRSFRSLSEQLIPTMLSIPDVGALARLLGKNQEQQLAQWQSKIAYILNAFAPLFVDSHSNKKTEVSGKNSKERMLFLALIDHLEALNKFDYSDLDLLVKLIPQLKQGMGEGCYLRALPVTFVDTKFIENNLRIIEAMTAALIDEDVREKGLLNWLDCKDKPKDWLLIKPLCEQAIAALGGIPL
;
A
#
# COMPACT_ATOMS: atom_id res chain seq x y z
N MET A 1 -48.29 34.42 5.54
CA MET A 1 -47.24 34.84 4.59
C MET A 1 -45.90 34.58 5.25
N LEU A 2 -45.30 33.43 4.95
CA LEU A 2 -43.97 33.03 5.41
C LEU A 2 -43.06 33.10 4.19
N CYS A 3 -42.07 33.98 4.22
CA CYS A 3 -41.01 34.02 3.22
C CYS A 3 -40.15 32.74 3.36
N PRO A 4 -39.86 32.01 2.29
CA PRO A 4 -38.93 30.89 2.35
C PRO A 4 -37.50 31.44 2.44
N MET A 5 -36.79 31.05 3.51
CA MET A 5 -35.35 31.23 3.63
C MET A 5 -34.64 30.23 2.71
N ASP A 6 -33.86 30.76 1.77
CA ASP A 6 -32.98 30.00 0.88
C ASP A 6 -31.81 29.37 1.68
N PRO A 7 -31.63 28.04 1.68
CA PRO A 7 -30.54 27.40 2.38
C PRO A 7 -29.45 26.99 1.38
N LYS A 8 -28.65 27.94 0.88
CA LYS A 8 -27.44 27.64 0.07
C LYS A 8 -26.49 28.84 -0.11
N SER A 9 -26.04 29.43 0.99
CA SER A 9 -24.83 30.28 0.97
C SER A 9 -23.64 29.54 1.60
N LYS A 10 -23.12 28.53 0.88
CA LYS A 10 -21.72 28.13 1.04
C LYS A 10 -20.91 28.94 0.02
N LYS A 11 -20.39 30.09 0.42
CA LYS A 11 -19.33 30.77 -0.32
C LYS A 11 -18.10 29.88 -0.28
N ALA A 12 -17.91 29.05 -1.31
CA ALA A 12 -16.59 28.56 -1.63
C ALA A 12 -15.77 29.80 -2.00
N PHE A 13 -14.82 30.20 -1.14
CA PHE A 13 -13.81 31.16 -1.55
C PHE A 13 -13.10 30.56 -2.76
N ASP A 14 -13.19 31.26 -3.88
CA ASP A 14 -12.58 30.92 -5.16
C ASP A 14 -11.06 30.87 -4.94
N ARG A 15 -10.50 29.67 -4.70
CA ARG A 15 -9.08 29.53 -4.38
C ARG A 15 -8.27 29.77 -5.67
N PRO A 16 -7.23 30.62 -5.64
CA PRO A 16 -6.38 30.82 -6.80
C PRO A 16 -5.77 29.50 -7.28
N ASN A 17 -5.73 29.27 -8.60
CA ASN A 17 -5.08 28.10 -9.20
C ASN A 17 -3.53 28.20 -9.21
N TRP A 18 -2.97 28.98 -8.28
CA TRP A 18 -1.55 29.26 -8.14
C TRP A 18 -1.20 29.53 -6.67
N GLY A 19 0.07 29.37 -6.34
CA GLY A 19 0.59 29.66 -5.00
C GLY A 19 0.07 28.67 -3.96
N PHE A 20 0.20 27.37 -4.23
CA PHE A 20 -0.24 26.34 -3.28
C PHE A 20 0.56 26.44 -1.99
N LEU A 21 -0.15 26.49 -0.87
CA LEU A 21 0.47 26.53 0.44
C LEU A 21 0.98 25.14 0.83
N PRO A 22 1.88 25.04 1.82
CA PRO A 22 2.35 23.74 2.31
C PRO A 22 1.21 22.78 2.66
N GLU A 23 0.17 23.28 3.35
CA GLU A 23 -1.03 22.51 3.72
C GLU A 23 -1.77 21.97 2.49
N ASP A 24 -1.95 22.78 1.43
CA ASP A 24 -2.62 22.35 0.20
C ASP A 24 -1.84 21.21 -0.50
N ILE A 25 -0.51 21.32 -0.50
CA ILE A 25 0.37 20.29 -1.08
C ILE A 25 0.32 19.01 -0.26
N ILE A 26 0.42 19.10 1.07
CA ILE A 26 0.37 17.96 2.00
C ILE A 26 -0.98 17.23 1.86
N ASP A 27 -2.09 17.97 1.86
CA ASP A 27 -3.43 17.40 1.69
C ASP A 27 -3.58 16.72 0.33
N SER A 28 -3.12 17.36 -0.74
CA SER A 28 -3.16 16.79 -2.09
C SER A 28 -2.31 15.52 -2.21
N LEU A 29 -1.11 15.50 -1.61
CA LEU A 29 -0.24 14.32 -1.57
C LEU A 29 -0.91 13.19 -0.76
N ASN A 30 -1.45 13.49 0.41
CA ASN A 30 -2.15 12.50 1.22
C ASN A 30 -3.32 11.88 0.43
N GLN A 31 -4.20 12.70 -0.14
CA GLN A 31 -5.39 12.21 -0.85
C GLN A 31 -5.07 11.49 -2.16
N LYS A 32 -4.20 12.07 -3.00
CA LYS A 32 -3.99 11.59 -4.37
C LYS A 32 -2.88 10.56 -4.51
N LEU A 33 -1.96 10.49 -3.56
CA LEU A 33 -0.82 9.56 -3.58
C LEU A 33 -0.95 8.51 -2.47
N TRP A 34 -1.04 8.93 -1.20
CA TRP A 34 -0.96 8.01 -0.05
C TRP A 34 -2.23 7.19 0.18
N GLN A 35 -3.40 7.83 0.20
CA GLN A 35 -4.70 7.16 0.39
C GLN A 35 -5.14 6.36 -0.85
N ASN A 36 -4.51 6.58 -1.99
CA ASN A 36 -4.77 5.82 -3.19
C ASN A 36 -3.94 4.54 -3.18
N SER A 37 -4.57 3.41 -2.82
CA SER A 37 -3.93 2.08 -2.76
C SER A 37 -3.05 1.77 -3.98
N ARG A 38 -3.54 2.04 -5.20
CA ARG A 38 -2.77 1.76 -6.42
C ARG A 38 -1.49 2.58 -6.47
N LYS A 39 -1.55 3.87 -6.12
CA LYS A 39 -0.39 4.75 -6.19
C LYS A 39 0.60 4.53 -5.04
N VAL A 40 0.13 4.28 -3.82
CA VAL A 40 1.03 3.95 -2.71
C VAL A 40 1.73 2.62 -2.96
N LYS A 41 1.06 1.62 -3.55
CA LYS A 41 1.72 0.37 -3.98
C LYS A 41 2.77 0.64 -5.07
N SER A 42 2.41 1.39 -6.11
CA SER A 42 3.35 1.81 -7.17
C SER A 42 4.59 2.52 -6.60
N LEU A 43 4.37 3.41 -5.63
CA LEU A 43 5.43 4.10 -4.88
C LEU A 43 6.35 3.11 -4.14
N LEU A 44 5.77 2.18 -3.38
CA LEU A 44 6.53 1.20 -2.58
C LEU A 44 7.23 0.15 -3.44
N LYS A 45 6.71 -0.14 -4.65
CA LYS A 45 7.37 -0.99 -5.64
C LYS A 45 8.57 -0.30 -6.32
N GLY A 46 8.75 0.99 -6.12
CA GLY A 46 9.79 1.79 -6.78
C GLY A 46 9.47 2.16 -8.23
N GLU A 47 8.19 2.12 -8.63
CA GLU A 47 7.77 2.55 -9.98
C GLU A 47 7.73 4.09 -10.09
N LEU A 48 7.57 4.79 -8.97
CA LEU A 48 7.72 6.23 -8.89
C LEU A 48 9.15 6.56 -8.46
N SER A 49 9.85 7.32 -9.29
CA SER A 49 11.23 7.74 -9.02
C SER A 49 11.27 8.83 -7.96
N PHE A 50 12.19 8.67 -7.01
CA PHE A 50 12.59 9.72 -6.11
C PHE A 50 13.86 10.44 -6.64
N PRO A 51 14.06 11.74 -6.32
CA PRO A 51 13.20 12.57 -5.49
C PRO A 51 11.86 12.94 -6.17
N LEU A 52 10.77 12.94 -5.39
CA LEU A 52 9.46 13.35 -5.88
C LEU A 52 9.43 14.87 -6.00
N GLN A 53 9.24 15.38 -7.21
CA GLN A 53 9.21 16.81 -7.52
C GLN A 53 7.76 17.31 -7.60
N VAL A 54 7.37 18.17 -6.67
CA VAL A 54 6.00 18.71 -6.57
C VAL A 54 5.99 20.21 -6.89
N SER A 55 5.24 20.59 -7.93
CA SER A 55 5.12 21.99 -8.32
C SER A 55 4.23 22.78 -7.38
N LEU A 56 4.75 23.91 -6.89
CA LEU A 56 4.05 24.84 -6.00
C LEU A 56 3.12 25.80 -6.75
N LYS A 57 3.06 25.67 -8.09
CA LYS A 57 2.31 26.54 -9.00
C LYS A 57 2.59 28.02 -8.75
N SER A 58 3.86 28.41 -8.71
CA SER A 58 4.22 29.81 -8.48
C SER A 58 3.57 30.74 -9.51
N PRO A 59 3.10 31.92 -9.08
CA PRO A 59 2.36 32.83 -9.95
C PRO A 59 3.19 33.31 -11.15
N ARG A 60 2.51 33.54 -12.27
CA ARG A 60 3.10 34.08 -13.51
C ARG A 60 2.39 35.37 -13.92
N GLY A 61 3.15 36.29 -14.51
CA GLY A 61 2.61 37.54 -15.06
C GLY A 61 1.87 38.38 -14.02
N ASN A 62 0.66 38.83 -14.37
CA ASN A 62 -0.13 39.74 -13.54
C ASN A 62 -0.93 39.04 -12.43
N ALA A 63 -0.83 37.71 -12.27
CA ALA A 63 -1.56 36.97 -11.24
C ALA A 63 -1.28 37.49 -9.82
N VAL A 64 -0.05 37.94 -9.56
CA VAL A 64 0.34 38.52 -8.27
C VAL A 64 -0.39 39.84 -7.99
N LEU A 65 -0.62 40.66 -9.02
CA LEU A 65 -1.33 41.94 -8.86
C LEU A 65 -2.82 41.75 -8.54
N ALA A 66 -3.41 40.64 -9.00
CA ALA A 66 -4.79 40.30 -8.71
C ALA A 66 -4.99 39.93 -7.22
N ASP A 67 -3.96 39.37 -6.57
CA ASP A 67 -4.00 39.00 -5.15
C ASP A 67 -2.61 39.03 -4.49
N ILE A 68 -2.20 40.24 -4.07
CA ILE A 68 -0.90 40.47 -3.41
C ILE A 68 -0.85 39.81 -2.03
N ASN A 69 -1.98 39.75 -1.32
CA ASN A 69 -2.05 39.15 0.01
C ASN A 69 -1.79 37.64 -0.06
N HIS A 70 -2.40 36.95 -1.03
CA HIS A 70 -2.14 35.53 -1.27
C HIS A 70 -0.68 35.28 -1.64
N PHE A 71 -0.08 36.13 -2.48
CA PHE A 71 1.34 36.03 -2.81
C PHE A 71 2.25 36.15 -1.59
N GLN A 72 2.04 37.14 -0.73
CA GLN A 72 2.82 37.31 0.51
C GLN A 72 2.65 36.11 1.44
N ARG A 73 1.42 35.59 1.58
CA ARG A 73 1.14 34.38 2.38
C ARG A 73 1.83 33.15 1.81
N PHE A 74 1.82 32.96 0.49
CA PHE A 74 2.49 31.87 -0.20
C PHE A 74 3.99 31.89 0.08
N VAL A 75 4.67 33.01 -0.19
CA VAL A 75 6.12 33.15 0.04
C VAL A 75 6.48 32.96 1.51
N SER A 76 5.78 33.63 2.43
CA SER A 76 6.08 33.55 3.88
C SER A 76 5.85 32.15 4.45
N SER A 77 4.83 31.43 3.98
CA SER A 77 4.52 30.07 4.42
C SER A 77 5.60 29.07 4.01
N TRP A 78 6.15 29.20 2.80
CA TRP A 78 7.27 28.37 2.33
C TRP A 78 8.61 28.74 3.00
N LYS A 79 8.86 30.02 3.30
CA LYS A 79 10.04 30.41 4.10
C LYS A 79 9.99 29.79 5.49
N ARG A 80 8.86 29.92 6.19
CA ARG A 80 8.64 29.32 7.52
C ARG A 80 8.71 27.79 7.48
N PHE A 81 8.27 27.17 6.38
CA PHE A 81 8.42 25.73 6.18
C PHE A 81 9.91 25.34 6.10
N SER A 82 10.69 26.01 5.24
CA SER A 82 12.13 25.77 5.12
C SER A 82 12.91 26.06 6.41
N GLU A 83 12.57 27.10 7.16
CA GLU A 83 13.23 27.43 8.43
C GLU A 83 13.02 26.34 9.49
N LYS A 84 11.81 25.77 9.58
CA LYS A 84 11.51 24.67 10.50
C LYS A 84 12.29 23.39 10.18
N GLU A 85 12.66 23.18 8.92
CA GLU A 85 13.53 22.06 8.50
C GLU A 85 14.98 22.21 8.97
N CYS A 86 15.42 23.43 9.33
CA CYS A 86 16.82 23.69 9.71
C CYS A 86 17.06 23.78 11.23
N THR A 87 16.02 23.99 12.05
CA THR A 87 16.17 24.27 13.49
C THR A 87 16.16 23.05 14.40
N GLU A 88 15.70 21.89 13.91
CA GLU A 88 15.77 20.63 14.64
C GLU A 88 17.07 19.92 14.21
N HIS A 89 17.89 19.43 15.15
CA HIS A 89 19.24 18.88 14.90
C HIS A 89 19.33 17.72 13.88
N GLU A 90 18.20 17.29 13.31
CA GLU A 90 18.05 16.54 12.07
C GLU A 90 16.87 17.15 11.29
N SER A 91 17.00 17.38 9.98
CA SER A 91 15.89 17.93 9.19
C SER A 91 14.64 17.06 9.30
N LYS A 92 13.60 17.64 9.90
CA LYS A 92 12.39 16.95 10.32
C LYS A 92 11.71 16.15 9.21
N TYR A 93 11.72 16.66 7.98
CA TYR A 93 11.19 15.97 6.80
C TYR A 93 12.26 15.70 5.73
N ALA A 94 13.45 16.32 5.82
CA ALA A 94 14.52 16.28 4.82
C ALA A 94 14.06 16.75 3.42
N CYS A 95 12.98 17.52 3.36
CA CYS A 95 12.42 18.02 2.11
C CYS A 95 13.05 19.37 1.75
N GLU A 96 13.38 19.57 0.47
CA GLU A 96 14.00 20.79 -0.02
C GLU A 96 13.02 21.62 -0.85
N VAL A 97 12.97 22.92 -0.59
CA VAL A 97 12.18 23.86 -1.40
C VAL A 97 13.12 24.58 -2.34
N SER A 98 12.88 24.46 -3.64
CA SER A 98 13.63 25.22 -4.65
C SER A 98 13.07 26.63 -4.78
N TRP A 99 13.97 27.61 -4.85
CA TRP A 99 13.65 29.03 -4.98
C TRP A 99 14.26 29.59 -6.25
N GLU A 100 13.53 30.49 -6.93
CA GLU A 100 13.97 31.15 -8.15
C GLU A 100 13.75 32.66 -8.04
N ASP A 101 14.67 33.45 -8.56
CA ASP A 101 14.46 34.87 -8.77
C ASP A 101 13.55 35.10 -9.96
N ARG A 102 12.44 35.82 -9.73
CA ARG A 102 11.49 36.18 -10.77
C ARG A 102 11.24 37.67 -10.77
N SER A 103 11.47 38.30 -11.92
CA SER A 103 11.13 39.70 -12.15
C SER A 103 9.65 39.87 -12.47
N PHE A 104 8.96 40.69 -11.69
CA PHE A 104 7.59 41.12 -11.94
C PHE A 104 7.57 42.59 -12.33
N ARG A 105 6.80 42.95 -13.37
CA ARG A 105 6.72 44.34 -13.87
C ARG A 105 6.41 45.39 -12.80
N SER A 106 5.66 45.01 -11.78
CA SER A 106 5.17 45.89 -10.72
C SER A 106 5.80 45.66 -9.34
N LEU A 107 6.55 44.57 -9.15
CA LEU A 107 7.08 44.16 -7.83
C LEU A 107 8.59 43.94 -7.83
N SER A 108 9.28 44.37 -8.90
CA SER A 108 10.71 44.14 -9.10
C SER A 108 11.08 42.64 -9.00
N GLU A 109 12.34 42.33 -8.78
CA GLU A 109 12.79 40.94 -8.59
C GLU A 109 12.33 40.41 -7.24
N GLN A 110 11.78 39.20 -7.27
CA GLN A 110 11.27 38.51 -6.09
C GLN A 110 11.79 37.08 -6.08
N LEU A 111 12.35 36.66 -4.95
CA LEU A 111 12.71 35.26 -4.71
C LEU A 111 11.44 34.48 -4.36
N ILE A 112 11.05 33.54 -5.23
CA ILE A 112 9.80 32.80 -5.13
C ILE A 112 10.02 31.29 -5.02
N PRO A 113 9.21 30.57 -4.24
CA PRO A 113 9.32 29.12 -4.14
C PRO A 113 8.65 28.47 -5.36
N THR A 114 9.30 27.48 -5.96
CA THR A 114 8.85 26.85 -7.23
C THR A 114 8.52 25.38 -7.13
N MET A 115 9.37 24.62 -6.46
CA MET A 115 9.25 23.16 -6.35
C MET A 115 9.52 22.72 -4.91
N LEU A 116 8.84 21.65 -4.49
CA LEU A 116 9.17 20.87 -3.31
C LEU A 116 9.76 19.53 -3.76
N SER A 117 10.99 19.25 -3.32
CA SER A 117 11.72 18.01 -3.56
C SER A 117 11.63 17.13 -2.32
N ILE A 118 11.04 15.95 -2.46
CA ILE A 118 10.91 14.96 -1.39
C ILE A 118 11.89 13.82 -1.71
N PRO A 119 12.90 13.54 -0.87
CA PRO A 119 14.02 12.67 -1.24
C PRO A 119 13.67 11.18 -1.28
N ASP A 120 12.74 10.72 -0.44
CA ASP A 120 12.38 9.31 -0.32
C ASP A 120 10.97 9.12 0.28
N VAL A 121 10.54 7.85 0.35
CA VAL A 121 9.23 7.45 0.90
C VAL A 121 9.09 7.78 2.39
N GLY A 122 10.18 7.74 3.15
CA GLY A 122 10.19 8.06 4.59
C GLY A 122 10.03 9.55 4.83
N ALA A 123 10.71 10.39 4.05
CA ALA A 123 10.49 11.84 4.00
C ALA A 123 9.05 12.18 3.64
N LEU A 124 8.47 11.51 2.63
CA LEU A 124 7.05 11.68 2.30
C LEU A 124 6.16 11.33 3.50
N ALA A 125 6.34 10.17 4.12
CA ALA A 125 5.51 9.76 5.25
C ALA A 125 5.59 10.73 6.44
N ARG A 126 6.80 11.20 6.79
CA ARG A 126 6.99 12.22 7.82
C ARG A 126 6.30 13.55 7.47
N LEU A 127 6.41 13.98 6.21
CA LEU A 127 5.77 15.19 5.70
C LEU A 127 4.23 15.12 5.81
N LEU A 128 3.65 13.94 5.54
CA LEU A 128 2.19 13.72 5.64
C LEU A 128 1.69 13.65 7.08
N GLY A 129 2.55 13.25 8.02
CA GLY A 129 2.30 13.28 9.45
C GLY A 129 2.54 11.93 10.16
N LYS A 130 2.42 11.96 11.50
CA LYS A 130 2.77 10.83 12.38
C LYS A 130 2.03 9.53 12.06
N ASN A 131 0.79 9.60 11.59
CA ASN A 131 0.01 8.40 11.27
C ASN A 131 0.59 7.68 10.04
N GLN A 132 0.91 8.42 8.98
CA GLN A 132 1.52 7.88 7.76
C GLN A 132 2.93 7.35 8.02
N GLU A 133 3.70 8.03 8.86
CA GLU A 133 5.01 7.56 9.34
C GLU A 133 4.90 6.22 10.09
N GLN A 134 3.97 6.13 11.06
CA GLN A 134 3.72 4.89 11.80
C GLN A 134 3.23 3.76 10.89
N GLN A 135 2.33 4.08 9.95
CA GLN A 135 1.82 3.13 8.98
C GLN A 135 2.95 2.56 8.10
N LEU A 136 3.84 3.41 7.60
CA LEU A 136 5.00 2.97 6.83
C LEU A 136 5.92 2.06 7.66
N ALA A 137 6.23 2.46 8.90
CA ALA A 137 7.05 1.67 9.80
C ALA A 137 6.42 0.30 10.10
N GLN A 138 5.10 0.24 10.27
CA GLN A 138 4.37 -1.02 10.45
C GLN A 138 4.46 -1.91 9.21
N TRP A 139 4.25 -1.36 8.01
CA TRP A 139 4.41 -2.12 6.76
C TRP A 139 5.82 -2.68 6.62
N GLN A 140 6.83 -1.85 6.82
CA GLN A 140 8.23 -2.25 6.78
C GLN A 140 8.53 -3.38 7.79
N SER A 141 8.03 -3.26 9.02
CA SER A 141 8.24 -4.26 10.07
C SER A 141 7.61 -5.61 9.72
N LYS A 142 6.38 -5.61 9.18
CA LYS A 142 5.68 -6.84 8.79
C LYS A 142 6.33 -7.50 7.58
N ILE A 143 6.70 -6.71 6.58
CA ILE A 143 7.39 -7.20 5.37
C ILE A 143 8.76 -7.77 5.76
N ALA A 144 9.55 -7.05 6.57
CA ALA A 144 10.84 -7.51 7.03
C ALA A 144 10.73 -8.81 7.85
N TYR A 145 9.71 -8.94 8.70
CA TYR A 145 9.44 -10.18 9.43
C TYR A 145 9.26 -11.38 8.48
N ILE A 146 8.40 -11.24 7.47
CA ILE A 146 8.16 -12.30 6.47
C ILE A 146 9.44 -12.59 5.66
N LEU A 147 10.10 -11.57 5.13
CA LEU A 147 11.32 -11.75 4.34
C LEU A 147 12.41 -12.45 5.14
N ASN A 148 12.62 -12.05 6.39
CA ASN A 148 13.62 -12.68 7.27
C ASN A 148 13.26 -14.14 7.59
N ALA A 149 11.98 -14.45 7.79
CA ALA A 149 11.54 -15.82 8.03
C ALA A 149 11.80 -16.75 6.84
N PHE A 150 11.74 -16.21 5.61
CA PHE A 150 12.03 -16.96 4.38
C PHE A 150 13.45 -16.75 3.84
N ALA A 151 14.30 -16.00 4.54
CA ALA A 151 15.68 -15.75 4.13
C ALA A 151 16.48 -17.03 3.76
N PRO A 152 16.34 -18.16 4.47
CA PRO A 152 17.01 -19.40 4.09
C PRO A 152 16.63 -19.93 2.69
N LEU A 153 15.44 -19.59 2.18
CA LEU A 153 14.97 -19.98 0.85
C LEU A 153 15.56 -19.13 -0.28
N PHE A 154 16.18 -17.99 0.03
CA PHE A 154 16.81 -17.10 -0.95
C PHE A 154 18.28 -17.43 -1.21
N VAL A 155 18.90 -18.26 -0.36
CA VAL A 155 20.30 -18.64 -0.50
C VAL A 155 20.38 -19.86 -1.42
N ASP A 156 20.73 -19.62 -2.69
CA ASP A 156 21.06 -20.69 -3.63
C ASP A 156 22.23 -21.54 -3.08
N SER A 157 21.92 -22.77 -2.69
CA SER A 157 22.90 -23.81 -2.45
C SER A 157 23.45 -24.28 -3.81
N HIS A 158 24.35 -23.48 -4.42
CA HIS A 158 25.44 -23.89 -5.32
C HIS A 158 26.02 -22.66 -6.07
N SER A 159 26.83 -21.84 -5.39
CA SER A 159 27.80 -21.00 -6.10
C SER A 159 29.05 -21.82 -6.41
N ASN A 160 29.03 -22.53 -7.53
CA ASN A 160 30.25 -22.79 -8.30
C ASN A 160 29.97 -22.66 -9.79
N LYS A 161 29.56 -21.46 -10.21
CA LYS A 161 29.82 -20.94 -11.54
C LYS A 161 29.72 -19.41 -11.53
N LYS A 162 30.86 -18.77 -11.80
CA LYS A 162 30.96 -17.37 -12.20
C LYS A 162 30.20 -17.18 -13.51
N THR A 163 28.92 -16.87 -13.46
CA THR A 163 28.23 -16.12 -14.53
C THR A 163 26.89 -15.62 -14.02
N GLU A 164 26.69 -14.31 -14.16
CA GLU A 164 25.43 -13.57 -14.08
C GLU A 164 24.88 -13.18 -12.69
N VAL A 165 24.66 -11.87 -12.57
CA VAL A 165 24.37 -11.09 -11.36
C VAL A 165 22.87 -11.11 -10.99
N SER A 166 22.06 -12.08 -11.47
CA SER A 166 20.60 -11.91 -11.52
C SER A 166 19.72 -12.93 -10.76
N GLY A 167 20.27 -13.98 -10.15
CA GLY A 167 19.48 -15.05 -9.52
C GLY A 167 19.07 -14.80 -8.05
N LYS A 168 20.03 -14.38 -7.22
CA LYS A 168 19.85 -14.20 -5.76
C LYS A 168 18.76 -13.19 -5.37
N ASN A 169 18.47 -12.25 -6.28
CA ASN A 169 17.53 -11.16 -6.08
C ASN A 169 16.12 -11.47 -6.60
N SER A 170 15.87 -12.61 -7.24
CA SER A 170 14.58 -12.83 -7.92
C SER A 170 13.46 -13.19 -6.93
N LYS A 171 13.60 -14.27 -6.15
CA LYS A 171 12.55 -14.73 -5.21
C LYS A 171 12.26 -13.72 -4.11
N GLU A 172 13.30 -13.15 -3.51
CA GLU A 172 13.14 -12.10 -2.49
C GLU A 172 12.38 -10.90 -3.06
N ARG A 173 12.75 -10.44 -4.27
CA ARG A 173 12.04 -9.35 -4.96
C ARG A 173 10.62 -9.74 -5.32
N MET A 174 10.38 -10.94 -5.84
CA MET A 174 9.03 -11.42 -6.17
C MET A 174 8.15 -11.47 -4.93
N LEU A 175 8.68 -11.96 -3.81
CA LEU A 175 7.96 -11.99 -2.54
C LEU A 175 7.69 -10.57 -2.06
N PHE A 176 8.68 -9.68 -2.08
CA PHE A 176 8.49 -8.27 -1.74
C PHE A 176 7.35 -7.65 -2.57
N LEU A 177 7.37 -7.83 -3.90
CA LEU A 177 6.33 -7.30 -4.79
C LEU A 177 4.95 -7.90 -4.49
N ALA A 178 4.87 -9.21 -4.24
CA ALA A 178 3.63 -9.89 -3.84
C ALA A 178 3.07 -9.33 -2.52
N LEU A 179 3.94 -9.09 -1.52
CA LEU A 179 3.54 -8.51 -0.25
C LEU A 179 3.01 -7.08 -0.42
N ILE A 180 3.63 -6.26 -1.27
CA ILE A 180 3.13 -4.92 -1.60
C ILE A 180 1.78 -4.99 -2.33
N ASP A 181 1.59 -5.95 -3.23
CA ASP A 181 0.30 -6.14 -3.90
C ASP A 181 -0.84 -6.51 -2.95
N HIS A 182 -0.51 -7.13 -1.82
CA HIS A 182 -1.45 -7.52 -0.77
C HIS A 182 -1.35 -6.68 0.51
N LEU A 183 -0.90 -5.42 0.40
CA LEU A 183 -0.68 -4.52 1.53
C LEU A 183 -1.91 -4.35 2.44
N GLU A 184 -3.13 -4.33 1.90
CA GLU A 184 -4.36 -4.20 2.70
C GLU A 184 -4.65 -5.44 3.55
N ALA A 185 -4.26 -6.63 3.08
CA ALA A 185 -4.34 -7.86 3.86
C ALA A 185 -3.30 -7.81 4.98
N LEU A 186 -2.04 -7.49 4.64
CA LEU A 186 -0.96 -7.33 5.62
C LEU A 186 -1.29 -6.29 6.68
N ASN A 187 -2.00 -5.21 6.33
CA ASN A 187 -2.39 -4.19 7.29
C ASN A 187 -3.33 -4.73 8.38
N LYS A 188 -4.15 -5.73 8.07
CA LYS A 188 -5.09 -6.36 9.01
C LYS A 188 -4.45 -7.40 9.90
N PHE A 189 -3.34 -7.98 9.47
CA PHE A 189 -2.65 -9.03 10.22
C PHE A 189 -1.96 -8.51 11.46
N ASP A 190 -2.08 -9.24 12.56
CA ASP A 190 -1.15 -9.13 13.67
C ASP A 190 0.06 -10.07 13.47
N TYR A 191 0.98 -10.11 14.42
CA TYR A 191 2.16 -10.99 14.31
C TYR A 191 1.81 -12.48 14.41
N SER A 192 0.68 -12.84 15.02
CA SER A 192 0.21 -14.24 15.06
C SER A 192 -0.27 -14.69 13.69
N ASP A 193 -0.99 -13.83 12.95
CA ASP A 193 -1.35 -14.08 11.55
C ASP A 193 -0.12 -14.22 10.65
N LEU A 194 0.92 -13.41 10.85
CA LEU A 194 2.18 -13.54 10.10
C LEU A 194 2.89 -14.86 10.40
N ASP A 195 2.90 -15.30 11.66
CA ASP A 195 3.46 -16.59 12.07
C ASP A 195 2.71 -17.76 11.42
N LEU A 196 1.38 -17.66 11.28
CA LEU A 196 0.59 -18.65 10.53
C LEU A 196 1.00 -18.72 9.05
N LEU A 197 1.25 -17.59 8.38
CA LEU A 197 1.79 -17.60 7.00
C LEU A 197 3.16 -18.27 6.93
N VAL A 198 4.06 -17.90 7.83
CA VAL A 198 5.43 -18.44 7.88
C VAL A 198 5.42 -19.95 8.09
N LYS A 199 4.51 -20.46 8.93
CA LYS A 199 4.32 -21.90 9.14
C LYS A 199 3.63 -22.59 7.97
N LEU A 200 2.65 -21.95 7.34
CA LEU A 200 1.84 -22.54 6.28
C LEU A 200 2.64 -22.76 4.99
N ILE A 201 3.26 -21.69 4.48
CA ILE A 201 3.80 -21.67 3.11
C ILE A 201 4.78 -22.83 2.85
N PRO A 202 5.74 -23.16 3.73
CA PRO A 202 6.66 -24.29 3.52
C PRO A 202 6.00 -25.67 3.44
N GLN A 203 4.79 -25.82 3.99
CA GLN A 203 4.05 -27.08 3.97
C GLN A 203 3.33 -27.32 2.63
N LEU A 204 3.13 -26.28 1.83
CA LEU A 204 2.35 -26.35 0.60
C LEU A 204 3.11 -27.04 -0.54
N LYS A 205 2.46 -28.03 -1.17
CA LYS A 205 2.99 -28.78 -2.29
C LYS A 205 1.91 -28.99 -3.35
N GLN A 206 2.33 -29.03 -4.61
CA GLN A 206 1.42 -29.32 -5.71
C GLN A 206 0.71 -30.67 -5.46
N GLY A 207 -0.60 -30.70 -5.63
CA GLY A 207 -1.41 -31.91 -5.51
C GLY A 207 -1.63 -32.45 -4.09
N MET A 208 -1.20 -31.75 -3.02
CA MET A 208 -1.33 -32.27 -1.64
C MET A 208 -2.77 -32.42 -1.12
N GLY A 209 -3.74 -31.87 -1.84
CA GLY A 209 -5.17 -31.98 -1.56
C GLY A 209 -5.78 -33.29 -2.05
N GLU A 210 -5.16 -34.00 -2.99
CA GLU A 210 -5.59 -35.32 -3.49
C GLU A 210 -7.09 -35.41 -3.84
N GLY A 211 -7.63 -34.38 -4.48
CA GLY A 211 -9.05 -34.28 -4.83
C GLY A 211 -9.99 -34.16 -3.63
N CYS A 212 -9.49 -33.81 -2.45
CA CYS A 212 -10.27 -33.54 -1.24
C CYS A 212 -10.59 -32.04 -1.11
N TYR A 213 -11.50 -31.69 -0.20
CA TYR A 213 -11.75 -30.29 0.12
C TYR A 213 -10.59 -29.69 0.91
N LEU A 214 -10.44 -28.36 0.86
CA LEU A 214 -9.41 -27.62 1.61
C LEU A 214 -9.33 -28.01 3.09
N ARG A 215 -10.46 -28.39 3.72
CA ARG A 215 -10.51 -28.81 5.12
C ARG A 215 -9.77 -30.10 5.44
N ALA A 216 -9.54 -30.93 4.43
CA ALA A 216 -8.81 -32.20 4.56
C ALA A 216 -7.32 -32.03 4.31
N LEU A 217 -6.84 -30.80 4.03
CA LEU A 217 -5.41 -30.57 3.82
C LEU A 217 -4.61 -31.04 5.04
N PRO A 218 -3.51 -31.79 4.84
CA PRO A 218 -2.65 -32.27 5.91
C PRO A 218 -1.70 -31.16 6.40
N VAL A 219 -2.26 -29.99 6.76
CA VAL A 219 -1.52 -28.85 7.31
C VAL A 219 -1.54 -28.89 8.83
N THR A 220 -0.43 -28.49 9.44
CA THR A 220 -0.29 -28.44 10.90
C THR A 220 -0.25 -26.99 11.38
N PHE A 221 -0.79 -26.75 12.57
CA PHE A 221 -0.81 -25.45 13.27
C PHE A 221 -1.62 -24.32 12.62
N VAL A 222 -2.16 -24.53 11.42
CA VAL A 222 -2.92 -23.53 10.67
C VAL A 222 -4.31 -24.08 10.40
N ASP A 223 -5.33 -23.37 10.89
CA ASP A 223 -6.71 -23.77 10.62
C ASP A 223 -7.09 -23.45 9.17
N THR A 224 -8.04 -24.22 8.65
CA THR A 224 -8.44 -24.10 7.24
C THR A 224 -9.21 -22.82 6.95
N LYS A 225 -9.82 -22.20 7.97
CA LYS A 225 -10.52 -20.90 7.84
C LYS A 225 -9.51 -19.77 7.63
N PHE A 226 -8.32 -19.83 8.22
CA PHE A 226 -7.22 -18.92 7.93
C PHE A 226 -6.84 -19.00 6.45
N ILE A 227 -6.71 -20.22 5.90
CA ILE A 227 -6.39 -20.42 4.48
C ILE A 227 -7.51 -19.89 3.58
N GLU A 228 -8.77 -20.20 3.90
CA GLU A 228 -9.95 -19.72 3.15
C GLU A 228 -9.99 -18.17 3.07
N ASN A 229 -9.77 -17.50 4.20
CA ASN A 229 -9.86 -16.04 4.29
C ASN A 229 -8.69 -15.32 3.61
N ASN A 230 -7.53 -15.97 3.54
CA ASN A 230 -6.27 -15.36 3.10
C ASN A 230 -5.76 -15.97 1.79
N LEU A 231 -6.62 -16.67 1.04
CA LEU A 231 -6.27 -17.43 -0.16
C LEU A 231 -5.40 -16.63 -1.14
N ARG A 232 -5.75 -15.37 -1.42
CA ARG A 232 -5.03 -14.55 -2.41
C ARG A 232 -3.59 -14.22 -2.00
N ILE A 233 -3.36 -13.86 -0.73
CA ILE A 233 -1.99 -13.55 -0.28
C ILE A 233 -1.17 -14.82 -0.16
N ILE A 234 -1.78 -15.94 0.26
CA ILE A 234 -1.13 -17.25 0.31
C ILE A 234 -0.73 -17.68 -1.11
N GLU A 235 -1.65 -17.59 -2.08
CA GLU A 235 -1.40 -17.87 -3.50
C GLU A 235 -0.22 -17.06 -4.04
N ALA A 236 -0.22 -15.75 -3.81
CA ALA A 236 0.85 -14.86 -4.28
C ALA A 236 2.21 -15.18 -3.63
N MET A 237 2.23 -15.50 -2.33
CA MET A 237 3.44 -15.89 -1.62
C MET A 237 3.95 -17.25 -2.10
N THR A 238 3.08 -18.25 -2.26
CA THR A 238 3.43 -19.56 -2.81
C THR A 238 3.97 -19.44 -4.23
N ALA A 239 3.36 -18.60 -5.06
CA ALA A 239 3.84 -18.31 -6.41
C ALA A 239 5.24 -17.68 -6.42
N ALA A 240 5.52 -16.78 -5.47
CA ALA A 240 6.82 -16.12 -5.37
C ALA A 240 7.94 -17.02 -4.80
N LEU A 241 7.59 -17.95 -3.91
CA LEU A 241 8.57 -18.74 -3.15
C LEU A 241 8.79 -20.15 -3.71
N ILE A 242 7.72 -20.81 -4.12
CA ILE A 242 7.67 -22.25 -4.38
C ILE A 242 7.54 -22.52 -5.88
N ASP A 243 6.44 -22.09 -6.49
CA ASP A 243 6.09 -22.46 -7.87
C ASP A 243 5.27 -21.37 -8.56
N GLU A 244 5.85 -20.73 -9.59
CA GLU A 244 5.22 -19.63 -10.32
C GLU A 244 3.89 -20.03 -10.99
N ASP A 245 3.71 -21.32 -11.33
CA ASP A 245 2.49 -21.87 -11.94
C ASP A 245 1.25 -21.64 -11.07
N VAL A 246 1.43 -21.46 -9.75
CA VAL A 246 0.35 -21.18 -8.80
C VAL A 246 -0.43 -19.92 -9.20
N ARG A 247 0.24 -18.93 -9.79
CA ARG A 247 -0.38 -17.67 -10.22
C ARG A 247 -1.37 -17.87 -11.37
N GLU A 248 -1.09 -18.83 -12.24
CA GLU A 248 -1.95 -19.12 -13.41
C GLU A 248 -3.04 -20.13 -13.07
N LYS A 249 -2.71 -21.18 -12.32
CA LYS A 249 -3.65 -22.25 -11.95
C LYS A 249 -4.61 -21.83 -10.84
N GLY A 250 -4.18 -20.91 -9.97
CA GLY A 250 -4.83 -20.61 -8.70
C GLY A 250 -4.47 -21.63 -7.63
N LEU A 251 -4.44 -21.20 -6.36
CA LEU A 251 -3.93 -22.01 -5.25
C LEU A 251 -4.70 -23.32 -5.08
N LEU A 252 -6.04 -23.29 -5.11
CA LEU A 252 -6.85 -24.49 -4.88
C LEU A 252 -6.62 -25.56 -5.96
N ASN A 253 -6.56 -25.15 -7.22
CA ASN A 253 -6.32 -26.07 -8.33
C ASN A 253 -4.90 -26.63 -8.28
N TRP A 254 -3.91 -25.80 -7.96
CA TRP A 254 -2.52 -26.25 -7.81
C TRP A 254 -2.36 -27.25 -6.66
N LEU A 255 -3.11 -27.07 -5.57
CA LEU A 255 -3.18 -28.03 -4.48
C LEU A 255 -4.00 -29.29 -4.82
N ASP A 256 -4.68 -29.38 -5.96
CA ASP A 256 -5.67 -30.42 -6.27
C ASP A 256 -6.79 -30.50 -5.23
N CYS A 257 -7.28 -29.34 -4.77
CA CYS A 257 -8.43 -29.25 -3.88
C CYS A 257 -9.75 -29.09 -4.64
N LYS A 258 -10.81 -29.72 -4.13
CA LYS A 258 -12.18 -29.49 -4.61
C LYS A 258 -12.69 -28.12 -4.17
N ASP A 259 -13.40 -27.47 -5.08
CA ASP A 259 -14.20 -26.29 -4.76
C ASP A 259 -15.26 -26.61 -3.71
N LYS A 260 -15.52 -25.63 -2.84
CA LYS A 260 -16.64 -25.73 -1.91
C LYS A 260 -17.95 -25.82 -2.72
N PRO A 261 -18.80 -26.83 -2.48
CA PRO A 261 -20.07 -26.90 -3.16
C PRO A 261 -20.90 -25.65 -2.84
N LYS A 262 -21.46 -25.02 -3.88
CA LYS A 262 -22.41 -23.92 -3.73
C LYS A 262 -23.79 -24.49 -3.41
N ASP A 263 -24.54 -23.81 -2.54
CA ASP A 263 -25.95 -24.10 -2.27
C ASP A 263 -26.28 -25.52 -1.76
N TRP A 264 -25.37 -26.12 -0.98
CA TRP A 264 -25.63 -27.42 -0.35
C TRP A 264 -26.34 -27.26 1.00
N LEU A 265 -27.38 -28.06 1.21
CA LEU A 265 -28.13 -28.17 2.46
C LEU A 265 -27.88 -29.55 3.07
N LEU A 266 -27.20 -29.61 4.22
CA LEU A 266 -27.09 -30.84 4.98
C LEU A 266 -28.37 -31.05 5.79
N ILE A 267 -29.20 -32.00 5.37
CA ILE A 267 -30.38 -32.41 6.12
C ILE A 267 -29.99 -33.64 6.95
N LYS A 268 -29.89 -33.47 8.28
CA LYS A 268 -29.72 -34.58 9.23
C LYS A 268 -31.06 -34.91 9.90
N PRO A 269 -31.84 -35.85 9.36
CA PRO A 269 -33.08 -36.27 10.00
C PRO A 269 -32.80 -36.92 11.36
N LEU A 270 -33.51 -36.48 12.40
CA LEU A 270 -33.32 -36.95 13.78
C LEU A 270 -34.31 -38.03 14.21
N CYS A 271 -35.35 -38.29 13.41
CA CYS A 271 -36.36 -39.31 13.69
C CYS A 271 -36.52 -40.29 12.53
N GLU A 272 -36.96 -41.51 12.83
CA GLU A 272 -37.11 -42.60 11.87
C GLU A 272 -38.05 -42.26 10.71
N GLN A 273 -39.14 -41.52 10.99
CA GLN A 273 -40.06 -41.07 9.95
C GLN A 273 -39.39 -40.13 8.94
N ALA A 274 -38.56 -39.20 9.40
CA ALA A 274 -37.84 -38.28 8.51
C ALA A 274 -36.71 -38.99 7.75
N ILE A 275 -36.04 -39.97 8.37
CA ILE A 275 -35.03 -40.83 7.72
C ILE A 275 -35.69 -41.62 6.57
N ALA A 276 -36.84 -42.25 6.85
CA ALA A 276 -37.59 -43.01 5.86
C ALA A 276 -38.11 -42.11 4.71
N ALA A 277 -38.61 -40.91 5.03
CA ALA A 277 -39.09 -39.95 4.03
C ALA A 277 -37.99 -39.38 3.12
N LEU A 278 -36.75 -39.33 3.60
CA LEU A 278 -35.57 -38.90 2.82
C LEU A 278 -34.92 -40.06 2.03
N GLY A 279 -35.61 -41.19 1.88
CA GLY A 279 -35.15 -42.32 1.06
C GLY A 279 -34.06 -43.16 1.72
N GLY A 280 -33.87 -43.05 3.04
CA GLY A 280 -32.91 -43.87 3.78
C GLY A 280 -31.45 -43.65 3.37
N ILE A 281 -31.11 -42.48 2.80
CA ILE A 281 -29.74 -42.16 2.39
C ILE A 281 -28.85 -42.28 3.63
N PRO A 282 -27.86 -43.20 3.63
CA PRO A 282 -26.88 -43.26 4.70
C PRO A 282 -26.04 -41.98 4.61
N LEU A 283 -26.09 -41.15 5.65
CA LEU A 283 -25.20 -40.00 5.84
C LEU A 283 -23.78 -40.47 6.16
#